data_AF-A0A838R6D3-F1
#
_entry.id   AF-A0A838R6D3-F1
#
_cell.length_a   1.000
_cell.length_b   1.000
_cell.length_c   1.000
_cell.angle_alpha   90.00
_cell.angle_beta   90.00
_cell.angle_gamma   90.00
#
_symmetry.space_group_name_H-M   'P 1'
#
loop_
_entity.id
_entity.type
_entity.pdbx_description
1 polymer ?
#
loop_
_entity_poly.entity_id
_entity_poly.type
_entity_poly.pdbx_seq_one_letter_code
_entity_poly.pdbx_strand_id
1 'polypeptide(L)'
;MRPLILVLLLLIPPLANAQSAPAGIPRPVPSLALSAAARGPLGQPLALDSLRRKIPPTHWKEGALLGGGALGLGFALLAAGLCGYYDSETDCGGAVTGGFVVGGGLGVIIGALVGGQFAKAERDDR
;
A
#
# COMPACT_ATOMS: atom_id res chain seq x y z
N MET A 1 -34.00 4.81 9.99
CA MET A 1 -33.86 4.56 8.53
C MET A 1 -32.78 5.39 7.83
N ARG A 2 -32.28 6.48 8.43
CA ARG A 2 -31.19 7.31 7.86
C ARG A 2 -29.74 6.74 7.87
N PRO A 3 -29.33 5.79 8.74
CA PRO A 3 -27.93 5.33 8.72
C PRO A 3 -27.64 4.35 7.56
N LEU A 4 -28.68 3.71 7.00
CA LEU A 4 -28.50 2.72 5.93
C LEU A 4 -28.04 3.37 4.61
N ILE A 5 -28.42 4.63 4.37
CA ILE A 5 -28.04 5.38 3.17
C ILE A 5 -26.54 5.76 3.22
N LEU A 6 -26.01 6.05 4.41
CA LEU A 6 -24.60 6.39 4.62
C LEU A 6 -23.68 5.16 4.46
N VAL A 7 -24.14 3.99 4.91
CA VAL A 7 -23.43 2.71 4.71
C VAL A 7 -23.45 2.30 3.23
N LEU A 8 -24.57 2.54 2.53
CA LEU A 8 -24.69 2.23 1.10
C LEU A 8 -23.79 3.14 0.23
N LEU A 9 -23.60 4.40 0.60
CA LEU A 9 -22.69 5.34 -0.06
C LEU A 9 -21.19 5.02 0.16
N LEU A 10 -20.85 4.35 1.27
CA LEU A 10 -19.49 3.86 1.56
C LEU A 10 -19.15 2.55 0.83
N LEU A 11 -20.15 1.83 0.30
CA LEU A 11 -19.96 0.60 -0.46
C LEU A 11 -19.83 0.80 -1.98
N ILE A 12 -19.93 2.04 -2.48
CA ILE A 12 -19.65 2.35 -3.87
C ILE A 12 -18.14 2.58 -3.98
N PRO A 13 -17.34 1.62 -4.48
CA PRO A 13 -15.96 1.91 -4.79
C PRO A 13 -15.96 3.05 -5.80
N PRO A 14 -15.17 4.14 -5.59
CA PRO A 14 -14.84 4.98 -6.72
C PRO A 14 -14.17 4.04 -7.72
N LEU A 15 -14.80 3.87 -8.89
CA LEU A 15 -14.17 3.39 -10.10
C LEU A 15 -13.10 4.43 -10.48
N ALA A 16 -12.07 4.54 -9.64
CA ALA A 16 -10.82 5.18 -9.96
C ALA A 16 -10.18 4.26 -10.98
N ASN A 17 -10.59 4.48 -12.22
CA ASN A 17 -9.84 4.21 -13.41
C ASN A 17 -8.39 4.62 -13.15
N ALA A 18 -7.56 3.69 -12.66
CA ALA A 18 -6.12 3.76 -12.81
C ALA A 18 -5.83 3.45 -14.28
N GLN A 19 -6.20 4.42 -15.12
CA GLN A 19 -5.90 4.45 -16.52
C GLN A 19 -4.39 4.35 -16.70
N SER A 20 -4.01 3.38 -17.53
CA SER A 20 -2.93 3.50 -18.50
C SER A 20 -1.52 3.55 -17.94
N ALA A 21 -0.94 2.36 -17.74
CA ALA A 21 0.49 2.23 -17.99
C ALA A 21 0.76 2.63 -19.45
N PRO A 22 1.67 3.58 -19.74
CA PRO A 22 2.04 3.90 -21.11
C PRO A 22 2.52 2.66 -21.85
N ALA A 23 1.93 2.48 -23.03
CA ALA A 23 2.18 1.41 -23.97
C ALA A 23 3.62 1.41 -24.49
N GLY A 24 4.20 0.21 -24.59
CA GLY A 24 5.29 -0.09 -25.52
C GLY A 24 6.69 0.31 -25.06
N ILE A 25 7.40 -0.63 -24.44
CA ILE A 25 8.86 -0.68 -24.57
C ILE A 25 9.14 -1.42 -25.89
N PRO A 26 9.72 -0.77 -26.93
CA PRO A 26 10.18 -1.50 -28.11
C PRO A 26 11.22 -2.53 -27.66
N ARG A 27 10.85 -3.82 -27.79
CA ARG A 27 11.76 -4.92 -27.46
C ARG A 27 12.89 -4.91 -28.50
N PRO A 28 14.17 -4.86 -28.09
CA PRO A 28 15.26 -5.16 -29.01
C PRO A 28 15.07 -6.60 -29.50
N VAL A 29 15.02 -6.77 -30.83
CA VAL A 29 15.02 -8.08 -31.48
C VAL A 29 16.21 -8.89 -30.96
N PRO A 30 16.02 -10.14 -30.52
CA PRO A 30 17.10 -10.96 -30.01
C PRO A 30 18.10 -11.19 -31.14
N SER A 31 19.26 -10.54 -31.04
CA SER A 31 20.35 -10.77 -31.96
C SER A 31 20.83 -12.20 -31.74
N LEU A 32 20.67 -13.05 -32.75
CA LEU A 32 21.10 -14.46 -32.80
C LEU A 32 22.60 -14.68 -32.46
N ALA A 33 23.37 -13.60 -32.28
CA ALA A 33 24.75 -13.62 -31.79
C ALA A 33 24.88 -14.17 -30.34
N LEU A 34 23.82 -14.10 -29.52
CA LEU A 34 23.88 -14.57 -28.12
C LEU A 34 23.72 -16.09 -27.96
N SER A 35 23.48 -16.85 -29.02
CA SER A 35 23.46 -18.32 -28.95
C SER A 35 24.87 -18.93 -29.09
N ALA A 36 25.83 -18.18 -29.65
CA ALA A 36 27.22 -18.63 -29.78
C ALA A 36 28.09 -18.34 -28.54
N ALA A 37 27.66 -17.43 -27.66
CA ALA A 37 28.39 -17.04 -26.45
C ALA A 37 28.11 -17.93 -25.22
N ALA A 38 27.19 -18.89 -25.32
CA ALA A 38 26.84 -19.82 -24.24
C ALA A 38 27.94 -20.83 -23.86
N ARG A 39 29.15 -20.70 -24.42
CA ARG A 39 30.35 -21.51 -24.08
C ARG A 39 31.55 -20.65 -23.66
N GLY A 40 31.29 -19.49 -23.04
CA GLY A 40 32.30 -18.63 -22.39
C GLY A 40 32.23 -18.71 -20.85
N PRO A 41 33.22 -18.17 -20.11
CA PRO A 41 33.45 -18.44 -18.69
C PRO A 41 32.35 -17.84 -17.81
N LEU A 42 31.29 -18.64 -17.61
CA LEU A 42 30.13 -18.40 -16.74
C LEU A 42 30.52 -18.49 -15.25
N GLY A 43 31.46 -17.65 -14.83
CA GLY A 43 31.87 -17.47 -13.44
C GLY A 43 31.63 -16.05 -12.91
N GLN A 44 30.92 -15.20 -13.66
CA GLN A 44 30.56 -13.88 -13.16
C GLN A 44 29.29 -13.97 -12.31
N PRO A 45 29.34 -13.58 -11.01
CA PRO A 45 28.15 -13.50 -10.18
C PRO A 45 27.20 -12.49 -10.83
N LEU A 46 26.14 -13.02 -11.43
CA LEU A 46 25.06 -12.27 -12.06
C LEU A 46 24.48 -11.28 -11.05
N ALA A 47 24.85 -10.00 -11.20
CA ALA A 47 23.96 -8.84 -11.19
C ALA A 47 22.88 -8.72 -10.09
N LEU A 48 23.01 -9.40 -8.95
CA LEU A 48 22.18 -9.18 -7.77
C LEU A 48 22.38 -7.77 -7.21
N ASP A 49 23.59 -7.21 -7.38
CA ASP A 49 23.92 -5.86 -6.96
C ASP A 49 23.23 -4.78 -7.82
N SER A 50 22.92 -5.08 -9.08
CA SER A 50 22.27 -4.14 -10.01
C SER A 50 20.77 -3.97 -9.73
N LEU A 51 20.10 -5.02 -9.22
CA LEU A 51 18.70 -4.97 -8.84
C LEU A 51 18.47 -4.29 -7.49
N ARG A 52 19.46 -4.34 -6.59
CA ARG A 52 19.35 -3.69 -5.28
C ARG A 52 19.53 -2.17 -5.36
N ARG A 53 20.11 -1.65 -6.44
CA ARG A 53 20.61 -0.26 -6.50
C ARG A 53 19.64 0.79 -7.05
N LYS A 54 18.38 0.46 -7.37
CA LYS A 54 17.53 1.46 -8.05
C LYS A 54 16.04 1.40 -7.76
N ILE A 55 15.66 1.08 -6.52
CA ILE A 55 14.32 1.43 -6.05
C ILE A 55 14.46 2.82 -5.41
N PRO A 56 13.96 3.89 -6.06
CA PRO A 56 13.99 5.22 -5.44
C PRO A 56 13.25 5.14 -4.10
N PRO A 57 13.79 5.75 -3.03
CA PRO A 57 13.11 5.72 -1.74
C PRO A 57 11.72 6.36 -1.90
N THR A 58 10.67 5.72 -1.40
CA THR A 58 9.28 6.23 -1.48
C THR A 58 8.71 6.52 -0.10
N HIS A 59 7.58 7.23 -0.06
CA HIS A 59 6.85 7.59 1.16
C HIS A 59 5.95 6.46 1.71
N TRP A 60 6.20 5.21 1.34
CA TRP A 60 5.36 4.09 1.76
C TRP A 60 5.26 3.95 3.28
N LYS A 61 6.31 4.28 4.04
CA LYS A 61 6.30 4.22 5.51
C LYS A 61 5.46 5.34 6.11
N GLU A 62 5.62 6.56 5.63
CA GLU A 62 4.80 7.69 6.09
C GLU A 62 3.33 7.47 5.75
N GLY A 63 3.05 7.01 4.53
CA GLY A 63 1.70 6.65 4.11
C GLY A 63 1.10 5.55 4.98
N ALA A 64 1.86 4.49 5.28
CA ALA A 64 1.44 3.41 6.17
C ALA A 64 1.07 3.93 7.57
N LEU A 65 1.91 4.82 8.13
CA LEU A 65 1.71 5.35 9.47
C LEU A 65 0.46 6.26 9.53
N LEU A 66 0.32 7.15 8.56
CA LEU A 66 -0.83 8.06 8.49
C LEU A 66 -2.13 7.28 8.20
N GLY A 67 -2.10 6.37 7.23
CA GLY A 67 -3.24 5.53 6.87
C GLY A 67 -3.67 4.63 8.03
N GLY A 68 -2.73 3.95 8.67
CA GLY A 68 -2.98 3.09 9.83
C GLY A 68 -3.51 3.87 11.02
N GLY A 69 -2.91 5.03 11.34
CA GLY A 69 -3.38 5.88 12.42
C GLY A 69 -4.79 6.41 12.18
N ALA A 70 -5.04 6.97 10.98
CA ALA A 70 -6.34 7.58 10.65
C ALA A 70 -7.47 6.55 10.61
N LEU A 71 -7.28 5.44 9.88
CA LEU A 71 -8.31 4.40 9.80
C LEU A 71 -8.44 3.60 11.10
N GLY A 72 -7.34 3.36 11.81
CA GLY A 72 -7.38 2.73 13.13
C GLY A 72 -8.20 3.54 14.12
N LEU A 73 -7.95 4.85 14.24
CA LEU A 73 -8.74 5.73 15.11
C LEU A 73 -10.20 5.81 14.65
N GLY A 74 -10.46 5.92 13.34
CA GLY A 74 -11.82 5.95 12.81
C GLY A 74 -12.63 4.70 13.16
N PHE A 75 -12.06 3.51 12.98
CA PHE A 75 -12.72 2.25 13.34
C PHE A 75 -12.82 2.04 14.85
N ALA A 76 -11.83 2.48 15.63
CA ALA A 76 -11.88 2.42 17.08
C ALA A 76 -13.04 3.26 17.65
N LEU A 77 -13.21 4.48 17.14
CA LEU A 77 -14.33 5.36 17.52
C LEU A 77 -15.67 4.80 17.07
N LEU A 78 -15.73 4.21 15.88
CA LEU A 78 -16.93 3.55 15.39
C LEU A 78 -17.29 2.35 16.28
N ALA A 79 -16.33 1.52 16.64
CA ALA A 79 -16.53 0.38 17.54
C ALA A 79 -16.94 0.82 18.95
N ALA A 80 -16.35 1.90 19.46
CA ALA A 80 -16.75 2.50 20.74
C ALA A 80 -18.21 2.98 20.71
N GLY A 81 -18.60 3.69 19.63
CA GLY A 81 -19.95 4.21 19.46
C GLY A 81 -21.00 3.10 19.30
N LEU A 82 -20.67 2.04 18.56
CA LEU A 82 -21.57 0.88 18.44
C LEU A 82 -21.68 0.14 19.78
N CYS A 83 -20.57 -0.07 20.48
CA CYS A 83 -20.58 -0.75 21.78
C CYS A 83 -21.47 -0.01 22.78
N GLY A 84 -21.27 1.29 22.97
CA GLY A 84 -22.09 2.09 23.89
C GLY A 84 -23.57 2.23 23.49
N TYR A 85 -23.92 1.97 22.22
CA TYR A 85 -25.31 1.99 21.76
C TYR A 85 -26.04 0.67 22.04
N TYR A 86 -25.36 -0.47 21.93
CA TYR A 86 -25.97 -1.79 22.07
C TYR A 86 -25.77 -2.41 23.46
N ASP A 87 -24.68 -2.06 24.16
CA ASP A 87 -24.27 -2.68 25.41
C ASP A 87 -23.77 -1.58 26.37
N SER A 88 -24.59 -1.22 27.35
CA SER A 88 -24.28 -0.14 28.31
C SER A 88 -23.65 -0.62 29.61
N GLU A 89 -23.65 -1.92 29.88
CA GLU A 89 -23.05 -2.53 31.08
C GLU A 89 -21.72 -3.25 30.80
N THR A 90 -21.31 -3.36 29.53
CA THR A 90 -20.18 -4.20 29.12
C THR A 90 -18.92 -3.39 28.85
N ASP A 91 -17.76 -3.95 29.22
CA ASP A 91 -16.45 -3.29 29.08
C ASP A 91 -16.05 -3.16 27.58
N CYS A 92 -16.25 -1.98 27.01
CA CYS A 92 -16.06 -1.73 25.57
C CYS A 92 -14.59 -1.69 25.11
N GLY A 93 -13.63 -1.87 26.01
CA GLY A 93 -12.20 -1.83 25.68
C GLY A 93 -11.82 -2.83 24.59
N GLY A 94 -12.36 -4.06 24.62
CA GLY A 94 -12.11 -5.07 23.59
C GLY A 94 -12.59 -4.64 22.20
N ALA A 95 -13.77 -4.04 22.11
CA ALA A 95 -14.33 -3.56 20.85
C ALA A 95 -13.51 -2.40 20.26
N VAL A 96 -13.10 -1.45 21.09
CA VAL A 96 -12.25 -0.31 20.67
C VAL A 96 -10.92 -0.81 20.13
N THR A 97 -10.27 -1.72 20.85
CA THR A 97 -8.96 -2.26 20.47
C THR A 97 -9.06 -3.11 19.21
N GLY A 98 -10.10 -3.94 19.09
CA GLY A 98 -10.39 -4.72 17.89
C GLY A 98 -10.66 -3.83 16.68
N GLY A 99 -11.46 -2.77 16.85
CA GLY A 99 -11.72 -1.77 15.83
C GLY A 99 -10.43 -1.08 15.37
N PHE A 100 -9.57 -0.67 16.32
CA PHE A 100 -8.28 -0.08 15.99
C PHE A 100 -7.37 -1.02 15.19
N VAL A 101 -7.27 -2.29 15.60
CA VAL A 101 -6.41 -3.26 14.92
C VAL A 101 -6.90 -3.55 13.50
N VAL A 102 -8.20 -3.73 13.31
CA VAL A 102 -8.79 -3.99 11.99
C VAL A 102 -8.66 -2.77 11.08
N GLY A 103 -9.10 -1.59 11.55
CA GLY A 103 -9.01 -0.36 10.78
C GLY A 103 -7.57 0.05 10.52
N GLY A 104 -6.71 -0.11 11.52
CA GLY A 104 -5.30 0.22 11.44
C GLY A 104 -4.54 -0.70 10.48
N GLY A 105 -4.81 -2.02 10.52
CA GLY A 105 -4.23 -2.97 9.58
C GLY A 105 -4.59 -2.65 8.13
N LEU A 106 -5.87 -2.39 7.86
CA LEU A 106 -6.33 -1.96 6.52
C LEU A 106 -5.71 -0.62 6.11
N GLY A 107 -5.66 0.33 7.04
CA GLY A 107 -5.08 1.65 6.78
C GLY A 107 -3.59 1.63 6.53
N VAL A 108 -2.85 0.73 7.17
CA VAL A 108 -1.43 0.51 6.89
C VAL A 108 -1.24 0.06 5.44
N ILE A 109 -2.03 -0.90 4.96
CA ILE A 109 -1.89 -1.43 3.60
C ILE A 109 -2.23 -0.35 2.57
N ILE A 110 -3.39 0.29 2.71
CA ILE A 110 -3.86 1.33 1.79
C ILE A 110 -2.91 2.53 1.82
N GLY A 111 -2.53 2.98 3.02
CA GLY A 111 -1.60 4.08 3.22
C GLY A 111 -0.22 3.79 2.67
N ALA A 112 0.30 2.57 2.87
CA ALA A 112 1.59 2.15 2.31
C ALA A 112 1.56 2.17 0.79
N LEU A 113 0.48 1.68 0.19
CA LEU A 113 0.32 1.66 -1.26
C LEU A 113 0.27 3.08 -1.83
N VAL A 114 -0.53 3.97 -1.22
CA VAL A 114 -0.62 5.38 -1.63
C VAL A 114 0.72 6.09 -1.45
N GLY A 115 1.37 5.95 -0.29
CA GLY A 115 2.69 6.54 -0.02
C GLY A 115 3.79 5.98 -0.91
N GLY A 116 3.67 4.72 -1.33
CA GLY A 116 4.58 4.06 -2.26
C GLY A 116 4.57 4.65 -3.67
N GLN A 117 3.50 5.36 -4.05
CA GLN A 117 3.43 6.04 -5.35
C GLN A 117 4.23 7.35 -5.38
N PHE A 118 4.64 7.88 -4.22
CA PHE A 118 5.40 9.13 -4.13
C PHE A 118 6.87 8.86 -3.80
N ALA A 119 7.76 9.20 -4.73
CA ALA A 119 9.20 9.16 -4.50
C ALA A 119 9.63 10.27 -3.52
N LYS A 120 10.58 9.95 -2.65
CA LYS A 120 11.25 10.91 -1.78
C LYS A 120 12.25 11.71 -2.59
N ALA A 121 12.25 13.02 -2.40
CA ALA A 121 13.33 13.85 -2.90
C ALA A 121 14.64 13.43 -2.22
N GLU A 122 15.65 13.13 -3.02
CA GLU A 122 17.01 12.96 -2.53
C GLU A 122 17.44 14.31 -1.92
N ARG A 123 17.72 14.33 -0.61
CA ARG A 123 18.38 15.47 0.00
C ARG A 123 19.79 15.48 -0.56
N ASP A 124 20.04 16.40 -1.49
CA ASP A 124 21.37 16.82 -1.88
C ASP A 124 21.98 17.55 -0.67
N ASP A 125 22.54 16.78 0.27
CA ASP A 125 23.43 17.33 1.31
C ASP A 125 24.72 17.76 0.60
N ARG A 126 24.73 19.00 0.12
CA ARG A 126 25.91 19.70 -0.40
C ARG A 126 26.15 20.99 0.38
#